data_AF-A0A800CK94-F1
#
_entry.id   AF-A0A800CK94-F1
#
_cell.length_a   1.000
_cell.length_b   1.000
_cell.length_c   1.000
_cell.angle_alpha   90.00
_cell.angle_beta   90.00
_cell.angle_gamma   90.00
#
_symmetry.space_group_name_H-M   'P 1'
#
loop_
_entity.id
_entity.type
_entity.pdbx_description
1 polymer ?
#
loop_
_entity_poly.entity_id
_entity_poly.type
_entity_poly.pdbx_seq_one_letter_code
_entity_poly.pdbx_strand_id
1 'polypeptide(L)'
;MNYTAHFRCFRGCPGEYSVYDVIYTCPHCGGLLEVHHDVTALRQRSAADWRKLLDGRAGTTQWPYGSGVWAMKEWVIPDIDDDNIVSMYEGNSNLFWAERLGRQIGLPNLWVKLCGNSHTGSFKDLGMTVLVSVVKQMMQQGSPVKAVAAASTGDTSAALAAYAAAAGIPAIVFLPQNKVSRAQLIQPIANG
;
A
#
# COMPACT_ATOMS: atom_id res chain seq x y z
N MET A 1 -14.25 -1.65 -18.74
CA MET A 1 -14.56 -2.69 -17.74
C MET A 1 -14.48 -2.02 -16.40
N ASN A 2 -15.53 -2.08 -15.58
CA ASN A 2 -15.50 -1.52 -14.25
C ASN A 2 -15.04 -2.62 -13.30
N TYR A 3 -13.86 -2.45 -12.71
CA TYR A 3 -13.36 -3.32 -11.65
C TYR A 3 -13.71 -2.68 -10.31
N THR A 4 -14.00 -3.48 -9.30
CA THR A 4 -14.36 -3.02 -7.95
C THR A 4 -13.62 -3.80 -6.88
N ALA A 5 -13.51 -3.20 -5.71
CA ALA A 5 -13.00 -3.83 -4.50
C ALA A 5 -13.85 -3.40 -3.29
N HIS A 6 -14.03 -4.30 -2.32
CA HIS A 6 -14.81 -4.07 -1.11
C HIS A 6 -14.27 -4.91 0.04
N PHE A 7 -14.56 -4.52 1.28
CA PHE A 7 -14.24 -5.34 2.44
C PHE A 7 -15.27 -6.47 2.61
N ARG A 8 -14.80 -7.66 2.97
CA ARG A 8 -15.62 -8.76 3.51
C ARG A 8 -15.00 -9.34 4.77
N CYS A 9 -15.81 -10.01 5.58
CA CYS A 9 -15.33 -10.72 6.76
C CYS A 9 -14.48 -11.92 6.38
N PHE A 10 -13.27 -12.01 6.92
CA PHE A 10 -12.36 -13.14 6.73
C PHE A 10 -13.00 -14.49 7.14
N ARG A 11 -13.89 -14.47 8.14
CA ARG A 11 -14.58 -15.68 8.63
C ARG A 11 -15.83 -16.04 7.83
N GLY A 12 -16.13 -15.34 6.74
CA GLY A 12 -17.25 -15.64 5.85
C GLY A 12 -18.63 -15.16 6.34
N CYS A 13 -18.70 -14.19 7.26
CA CYS A 13 -19.97 -13.54 7.57
C CYS A 13 -20.54 -12.83 6.33
N PRO A 14 -21.87 -12.75 6.18
CA PRO A 14 -22.49 -11.98 5.10
C PRO A 14 -22.15 -10.50 5.23
N GLY A 15 -22.17 -9.78 4.10
CA GLY A 15 -21.94 -8.35 4.03
C GLY A 15 -20.75 -7.96 3.16
N GLU A 16 -20.89 -6.82 2.51
CA GLU A 16 -19.84 -6.13 1.76
C GLU A 16 -19.82 -4.68 2.23
N TYR A 17 -18.63 -4.16 2.47
CA TYR A 17 -18.45 -2.80 2.97
C TYR A 17 -17.50 -2.06 2.04
N SER A 18 -17.70 -0.75 1.88
CA SER A 18 -16.85 0.04 0.99
C SER A 18 -15.41 0.02 1.50
N VAL A 19 -14.42 -0.01 0.60
CA VAL A 19 -13.01 0.22 0.99
C VAL A 19 -12.76 1.64 1.49
N TYR A 20 -13.74 2.54 1.30
CA TYR A 20 -13.75 3.91 1.78
C TYR A 20 -14.49 4.08 3.12
N ASP A 21 -15.04 3.01 3.70
CA ASP A 21 -15.65 3.05 5.04
C ASP A 21 -14.59 2.93 6.14
N VAL A 22 -14.77 3.69 7.23
CA VAL A 22 -13.96 3.52 8.44
C VAL A 22 -14.50 2.34 9.25
N ILE A 23 -14.12 1.13 8.86
CA ILE A 23 -14.54 -0.13 9.49
C ILE A 23 -13.32 -1.00 9.81
N TYR A 24 -13.16 -1.35 11.09
CA TYR A 24 -11.97 -2.08 11.57
C TYR A 24 -12.22 -3.58 11.76
N THR A 25 -13.46 -3.95 12.05
CA THR A 25 -13.87 -5.33 12.35
C THR A 25 -15.22 -5.61 11.74
N CYS A 26 -15.47 -6.87 11.39
CA CYS A 26 -16.77 -7.33 10.93
C CYS A 26 -17.86 -6.99 11.96
N PRO A 27 -18.96 -6.32 11.56
CA PRO A 27 -20.02 -5.90 12.49
C PRO A 27 -20.85 -7.07 13.02
N HIS A 28 -20.74 -8.26 12.40
CA HIS A 28 -21.45 -9.46 12.83
C HIS A 28 -20.70 -10.28 13.88
N CYS A 29 -19.36 -10.36 13.80
CA CYS A 29 -18.58 -11.29 14.62
C CYS A 29 -17.32 -10.71 15.26
N GLY A 30 -17.01 -9.43 15.02
CA GLY A 30 -15.79 -8.78 15.52
C GLY A 30 -14.48 -9.28 14.88
N GLY A 31 -14.56 -10.12 13.83
CA GLY A 31 -13.40 -10.64 13.11
C GLY A 31 -12.73 -9.60 12.20
N LEU A 32 -11.57 -9.95 11.64
CA LEU A 32 -10.86 -9.12 10.66
C LEU A 32 -11.63 -9.04 9.33
N LEU A 33 -11.37 -7.97 8.61
CA LEU A 33 -11.85 -7.74 7.25
C LEU A 33 -10.71 -7.94 6.24
N GLU A 34 -11.05 -8.40 5.05
CA GLU A 34 -10.14 -8.53 3.91
C GLU A 34 -10.70 -7.76 2.71
N VAL A 35 -9.80 -7.27 1.85
CA VAL A 35 -10.18 -6.67 0.57
C VAL A 35 -10.47 -7.78 -0.43
N HIS A 36 -11.68 -7.78 -0.98
CA HIS A 36 -12.11 -8.67 -2.05
C HIS A 36 -12.30 -7.88 -3.33
N HIS A 37 -11.72 -8.37 -4.43
CA HIS A 37 -11.95 -7.85 -5.77
C HIS A 37 -13.07 -8.63 -6.47
N ASP A 38 -13.76 -7.99 -7.41
CA ASP A 38 -14.62 -8.71 -8.36
C ASP A 38 -13.78 -9.53 -9.35
N VAL A 39 -13.47 -10.77 -8.94
CA VAL A 39 -12.73 -11.73 -9.76
C VAL A 39 -13.49 -12.10 -11.04
N THR A 40 -14.82 -12.02 -11.05
CA THR A 40 -15.62 -12.30 -12.26
C THR A 40 -15.39 -11.22 -13.31
N ALA A 41 -15.34 -9.95 -12.91
CA ALA A 41 -14.97 -8.85 -13.79
C ALA A 41 -13.50 -8.94 -14.24
N LEU A 42 -12.56 -9.25 -13.32
CA LEU A 42 -11.14 -9.39 -13.65
C LEU A 42 -10.87 -10.50 -14.67
N ARG A 43 -11.63 -11.60 -14.61
CA ARG A 43 -11.54 -12.73 -15.55
C ARG A 43 -12.02 -12.41 -16.96
N GLN A 44 -12.73 -11.30 -17.17
CA GLN A 44 -13.11 -10.86 -18.53
C GLN A 44 -11.90 -10.44 -19.37
N ARG A 45 -10.78 -10.07 -18.73
CA ARG A 45 -9.51 -9.83 -19.40
C ARG A 45 -8.65 -11.09 -19.33
N SER A 46 -8.13 -11.53 -20.48
CA SER A 46 -7.32 -12.75 -20.55
C SER A 46 -6.00 -12.58 -19.80
N ALA A 47 -5.39 -13.68 -19.36
CA ALA A 47 -4.08 -13.65 -18.71
C ALA A 47 -2.99 -13.05 -19.62
N ALA A 48 -3.08 -13.26 -20.94
CA ALA A 48 -2.14 -12.69 -21.90
C ALA A 48 -2.30 -11.17 -22.00
N ASP A 49 -3.54 -10.67 -22.00
CA ASP A 49 -3.81 -9.23 -22.02
C ASP A 49 -3.41 -8.56 -20.71
N TRP A 50 -3.58 -9.22 -19.57
CA TRP A 50 -3.06 -8.74 -18.29
C TRP A 50 -1.54 -8.60 -18.31
N ARG A 51 -0.81 -9.63 -18.75
CA ARG A 51 0.66 -9.54 -18.88
C ARG A 51 1.06 -8.39 -19.80
N LYS A 52 0.46 -8.32 -20.99
CA LYS A 52 0.76 -7.25 -21.97
C LYS A 52 0.52 -5.86 -21.38
N LEU A 53 -0.56 -5.66 -20.62
CA LEU A 53 -0.86 -4.39 -19.96
C LEU A 53 0.17 -4.04 -18.89
N LEU A 54 0.46 -4.97 -17.98
CA LEU A 54 1.37 -4.73 -16.86
C LEU A 54 2.81 -4.55 -17.34
N ASP A 55 3.26 -5.37 -18.29
CA ASP A 55 4.58 -5.26 -18.92
C ASP A 55 4.70 -3.95 -19.71
N GLY A 56 3.62 -3.50 -20.35
CA GLY A 56 3.56 -2.21 -21.04
C GLY A 56 3.70 -0.99 -20.13
N ARG A 57 3.52 -1.15 -18.82
CA ARG A 57 3.76 -0.11 -17.81
C ARG A 57 5.15 -0.21 -17.18
N ALA A 58 5.91 -1.27 -17.42
CA ALA A 58 7.22 -1.44 -16.82
C ALA A 58 8.18 -0.31 -17.27
N GLY A 59 8.77 0.39 -16.31
CA GLY A 59 9.75 1.47 -16.56
C GLY A 59 9.16 2.78 -17.10
N THR A 60 7.83 2.91 -17.17
CA THR A 60 7.19 4.19 -17.52
C THR A 60 7.36 5.23 -16.41
N THR A 61 7.28 6.51 -16.76
CA THR A 61 7.16 7.63 -15.81
C THR A 61 5.77 8.26 -15.82
N GLN A 62 4.83 7.70 -16.61
CA GLN A 62 3.45 8.17 -16.69
C GLN A 62 2.75 8.02 -15.34
N TRP A 63 2.08 9.08 -14.89
CA TRP A 63 1.26 9.04 -13.68
C TRP A 63 -0.02 8.20 -13.89
N PRO A 64 -0.44 7.37 -12.92
CA PRO A 64 0.26 6.95 -11.69
C PRO A 64 1.17 5.72 -11.90
N TYR A 65 1.21 5.18 -13.12
CA TYR A 65 1.79 3.87 -13.47
C TYR A 65 3.31 3.74 -13.34
N GLY A 66 4.04 4.83 -13.07
CA GLY A 66 5.45 4.76 -12.69
C GLY A 66 5.69 4.05 -11.35
N SER A 67 4.70 4.01 -10.47
CA SER A 67 4.72 3.20 -9.24
C SER A 67 4.54 1.72 -9.55
N GLY A 68 5.33 0.86 -8.92
CA GLY A 68 5.15 -0.59 -9.02
C GLY A 68 3.86 -1.10 -8.36
N VAL A 69 3.25 -0.31 -7.46
CA VAL A 69 1.92 -0.59 -6.90
C VAL A 69 0.84 -0.15 -7.89
N TRP A 70 0.88 1.11 -8.33
CA TRP A 70 -0.17 1.68 -9.18
C TRP A 70 -0.08 1.23 -10.65
N ALA A 71 1.05 0.66 -11.09
CA ALA A 71 1.13 -0.10 -12.33
C ALA A 71 0.11 -1.26 -12.37
N MET A 72 -0.34 -1.71 -11.20
CA MET A 72 -1.37 -2.74 -11.02
C MET A 72 -2.68 -2.15 -10.46
N LYS A 73 -2.98 -0.86 -10.69
CA LYS A 73 -4.15 -0.13 -10.13
C LYS A 73 -5.44 -0.96 -10.14
N GLU A 74 -5.73 -1.65 -11.23
CA GLU A 74 -6.93 -2.47 -11.41
C GLU A 74 -7.07 -3.61 -10.37
N TRP A 75 -5.95 -4.06 -9.80
CA TRP A 75 -5.86 -5.12 -8.80
C TRP A 75 -5.55 -4.58 -7.39
N VAL A 76 -5.52 -3.26 -7.20
CA VAL A 76 -5.21 -2.62 -5.92
C VAL A 76 -6.43 -1.87 -5.40
N ILE A 77 -6.74 -0.70 -5.98
CA ILE A 77 -7.98 0.04 -5.74
C ILE A 77 -8.44 0.52 -7.12
N PRO A 78 -9.31 -0.23 -7.81
CA PRO A 78 -9.60 0.02 -9.21
C PRO A 78 -10.37 1.31 -9.49
N ASP A 79 -11.20 1.74 -8.54
CA ASP A 79 -12.14 2.85 -8.67
C ASP A 79 -11.63 4.16 -8.04
N ILE A 80 -10.40 4.19 -7.52
CA ILE A 80 -9.80 5.43 -6.99
C ILE A 80 -9.50 6.41 -8.12
N ASP A 81 -9.71 7.69 -7.87
CA ASP A 81 -9.32 8.76 -8.80
C ASP A 81 -7.80 8.90 -8.85
N ASP A 82 -7.23 9.06 -10.05
CA ASP A 82 -5.79 9.27 -10.22
C ASP A 82 -5.31 10.57 -9.54
N ASP A 83 -6.17 11.58 -9.41
CA ASP A 83 -5.87 12.82 -8.70
C ASP A 83 -5.76 12.62 -7.18
N ASN A 84 -6.35 11.54 -6.66
CA ASN A 84 -6.31 11.18 -5.23
C ASN A 84 -5.23 10.14 -4.91
N ILE A 85 -4.51 9.63 -5.91
CA ILE A 85 -3.34 8.79 -5.66
C ILE A 85 -2.24 9.62 -5.03
N VAL A 86 -1.62 9.07 -3.99
CA VAL A 86 -0.46 9.61 -3.27
C VAL A 86 0.66 8.60 -3.43
N SER A 87 1.61 8.91 -4.30
CA SER A 87 2.71 8.00 -4.63
C SER A 87 4.00 8.76 -4.83
N MET A 88 5.11 8.12 -4.47
CA MET A 88 6.48 8.55 -4.76
C MET A 88 7.17 7.57 -5.71
N TYR A 89 6.38 6.84 -6.51
CA TYR A 89 6.81 5.78 -7.43
C TYR A 89 7.54 4.62 -6.73
N GLU A 90 7.11 4.31 -5.50
CA GLU A 90 7.47 3.10 -4.78
C GLU A 90 7.17 1.81 -5.57
N GLY A 91 7.81 0.72 -5.15
CA GLY A 91 7.77 -0.53 -5.88
C GLY A 91 8.92 -0.61 -6.89
N ASN A 92 8.78 -1.49 -7.89
CA ASN A 92 9.84 -1.77 -8.87
C ASN A 92 11.21 -2.11 -8.25
N SER A 93 11.19 -2.62 -7.00
CA SER A 93 12.40 -2.82 -6.21
C SER A 93 13.29 -3.92 -6.79
N ASN A 94 14.58 -3.83 -6.50
CA ASN A 94 15.58 -4.74 -7.04
C ASN A 94 15.27 -6.22 -6.72
N LEU A 95 15.40 -7.07 -7.73
CA LEU A 95 15.40 -8.52 -7.58
C LEU A 95 16.84 -9.01 -7.73
N PHE A 96 17.51 -9.22 -6.60
CA PHE A 96 18.95 -9.48 -6.53
C PHE A 96 19.24 -10.98 -6.65
N TRP A 97 20.06 -11.37 -7.62
CA TRP A 97 20.57 -12.74 -7.68
C TRP A 97 21.70 -12.91 -6.66
N ALA A 98 21.42 -13.63 -5.57
CA ALA A 98 22.36 -13.84 -4.47
C ALA A 98 23.32 -15.00 -4.75
N GLU A 99 23.99 -14.95 -5.91
CA GLU A 99 24.79 -16.05 -6.46
C GLU A 99 25.81 -16.62 -5.46
N ARG A 100 26.62 -15.76 -4.83
CA ARG A 100 27.69 -16.20 -3.91
C ARG A 100 27.13 -16.89 -2.68
N LEU A 101 26.06 -16.35 -2.09
CA LEU A 101 25.40 -16.96 -0.94
C LEU A 101 24.74 -18.28 -1.36
N GLY A 102 24.08 -18.29 -2.52
CA GLY A 102 23.49 -19.48 -3.11
C GLY A 102 24.50 -20.63 -3.25
N ARG A 103 25.69 -20.36 -3.81
CA ARG A 103 26.78 -21.34 -3.86
C ARG A 103 27.19 -21.87 -2.49
N GLN A 104 27.29 -21.00 -1.48
CA GLN A 104 27.69 -21.38 -0.13
C GLN A 104 26.70 -22.33 0.56
N ILE A 105 25.40 -22.23 0.23
CA ILE A 105 24.33 -23.03 0.84
C ILE A 105 23.72 -24.08 -0.09
N GLY A 106 24.33 -24.32 -1.26
CA GLY A 106 23.87 -25.33 -2.22
C GLY A 106 22.59 -24.96 -3.00
N LEU A 107 22.25 -23.67 -3.09
CA LEU A 107 21.09 -23.16 -3.82
C LEU A 107 21.53 -22.40 -5.09
N PRO A 108 21.46 -22.99 -6.30
CA PRO A 108 21.95 -22.36 -7.53
C PRO A 108 21.10 -21.16 -7.99
N ASN A 109 19.82 -21.11 -7.59
CA ASN A 109 18.85 -20.09 -8.01
C ASN A 109 18.30 -19.32 -6.79
N LEU A 110 19.18 -18.81 -5.92
CA LEU A 110 18.79 -17.99 -4.79
C LEU A 110 18.63 -16.52 -5.20
N TRP A 111 17.46 -15.93 -4.95
CA TRP A 111 17.16 -14.52 -5.21
C TRP A 111 16.63 -13.83 -3.96
N VAL A 112 16.91 -12.53 -3.83
CA VAL A 112 16.41 -11.68 -2.75
C VAL A 112 15.62 -10.52 -3.35
N LYS A 113 14.35 -10.40 -2.97
CA LYS A 113 13.52 -9.24 -3.33
C LYS A 113 13.77 -8.13 -2.32
N LEU A 114 14.50 -7.09 -2.72
CA LEU A 114 14.94 -6.01 -1.84
C LEU A 114 13.85 -4.94 -1.66
N CYS A 115 12.73 -5.30 -1.03
CA CYS A 115 11.62 -4.36 -0.78
C CYS A 115 12.00 -3.16 0.11
N GLY A 116 13.08 -3.25 0.90
CA GLY A 116 13.59 -2.16 1.71
C GLY A 116 14.47 -1.16 0.93
N ASN A 117 14.83 -1.44 -0.32
CA ASN A 117 15.50 -0.46 -1.18
C ASN A 117 14.46 0.50 -1.77
N SER A 118 13.90 1.34 -0.90
CA SER A 118 12.86 2.33 -1.20
C SER A 118 13.18 3.66 -0.50
N HIS A 119 12.36 4.69 -0.71
CA HIS A 119 12.63 6.05 -0.22
C HIS A 119 12.57 6.17 1.31
N THR A 120 11.77 5.36 2.02
CA THR A 120 11.82 5.29 3.50
C THR A 120 12.73 4.18 4.02
N GLY A 121 13.28 3.36 3.13
CA GLY A 121 14.06 2.19 3.51
C GLY A 121 13.22 0.99 3.96
N SER A 122 11.91 0.94 3.68
CA SER A 122 11.01 -0.11 4.17
C SER A 122 9.98 -0.57 3.15
N PHE A 123 9.60 -1.86 3.23
CA PHE A 123 8.53 -2.43 2.43
C PHE A 123 7.16 -1.79 2.71
N LYS A 124 7.02 -1.07 3.84
CA LYS A 124 5.77 -0.42 4.25
C LYS A 124 5.30 0.64 3.26
N ASP A 125 6.19 1.18 2.44
CA ASP A 125 5.87 2.14 1.38
C ASP A 125 4.78 1.60 0.45
N LEU A 126 4.83 0.30 0.11
CA LEU A 126 3.87 -0.36 -0.77
C LEU A 126 2.44 -0.37 -0.20
N GLY A 127 2.30 -0.41 1.13
CA GLY A 127 1.00 -0.34 1.79
C GLY A 127 0.56 1.09 2.06
N MET A 128 1.50 1.97 2.42
CA MET A 128 1.19 3.36 2.78
C MET A 128 0.73 4.19 1.59
N THR A 129 1.26 3.93 0.39
CA THR A 129 0.76 4.53 -0.85
C THR A 129 -0.73 4.26 -1.03
N VAL A 130 -1.19 3.02 -0.81
CA VAL A 130 -2.60 2.63 -0.95
C VAL A 130 -3.43 3.25 0.17
N LEU A 131 -2.99 3.09 1.43
CA LEU A 131 -3.72 3.59 2.60
C LEU A 131 -3.94 5.10 2.51
N VAL A 132 -2.88 5.88 2.27
CA VAL A 132 -2.97 7.35 2.25
C VAL A 132 -3.74 7.84 1.03
N SER A 133 -3.65 7.15 -0.12
CA SER A 133 -4.50 7.45 -1.28
C SER A 133 -5.98 7.23 -0.98
N VAL A 134 -6.33 6.11 -0.34
CA VAL A 134 -7.72 5.84 0.09
C VAL A 134 -8.20 6.91 1.07
N VAL A 135 -7.37 7.31 2.03
CA VAL A 135 -7.72 8.41 2.96
C VAL A 135 -7.95 9.72 2.20
N LYS A 136 -7.08 10.08 1.25
CA LYS A 136 -7.25 11.28 0.42
C LYS A 136 -8.55 11.23 -0.40
N GLN A 137 -8.85 10.07 -0.99
CA GLN A 137 -10.11 9.81 -1.71
C GLN A 137 -11.33 9.96 -0.79
N MET A 138 -11.28 9.41 0.43
CA MET A 138 -12.34 9.57 1.42
C MET A 138 -12.57 11.04 1.77
N MET A 139 -11.50 11.80 2.01
CA MET A 139 -11.59 13.24 2.31
C MET A 139 -12.21 14.01 1.15
N GLN A 140 -11.85 13.69 -0.10
CA GLN A 140 -12.44 14.27 -1.30
C GLN A 140 -13.94 13.95 -1.45
N GLN A 141 -14.37 12.78 -0.97
CA GLN A 141 -15.78 12.36 -0.91
C GLN A 141 -16.55 12.93 0.30
N GLY A 142 -15.95 13.84 1.07
CA GLY A 142 -16.59 14.51 2.21
C GLY A 142 -16.49 13.77 3.53
N SER A 143 -15.62 12.75 3.63
CA SER A 143 -15.34 12.08 4.91
C SER A 143 -14.78 13.08 5.94
N PRO A 144 -15.18 12.97 7.23
CA PRO A 144 -14.74 13.88 8.28
C PRO A 144 -13.31 13.62 8.77
N VAL A 145 -12.56 12.71 8.13
CA VAL A 145 -11.16 12.41 8.48
C VAL A 145 -10.30 13.67 8.36
N LYS A 146 -9.50 13.95 9.40
CA LYS A 146 -8.63 15.14 9.46
C LYS A 146 -7.14 14.83 9.56
N ALA A 147 -6.81 13.59 9.90
CA ALA A 147 -5.45 13.15 10.16
C ALA A 147 -5.36 11.63 10.05
N VAL A 148 -4.15 11.14 9.80
CA VAL A 148 -3.80 9.73 9.99
C VAL A 148 -2.97 9.59 11.26
N ALA A 149 -3.05 8.43 11.91
CA ALA A 149 -2.33 8.20 13.15
C ALA A 149 -1.66 6.82 13.20
N ALA A 150 -0.52 6.75 13.89
CA ALA A 150 0.17 5.52 14.22
C ALA A 150 0.48 5.46 15.73
N ALA A 151 0.50 4.24 16.28
CA ALA A 151 0.96 3.97 17.64
C ALA A 151 2.22 3.08 17.61
N SER A 152 3.18 3.43 16.74
CA SER A 152 4.41 2.67 16.50
C SER A 152 5.59 3.62 16.36
N THR A 153 6.79 3.17 16.75
CA THR A 153 8.05 3.91 16.59
C THR A 153 8.89 3.45 15.40
N GLY A 154 8.42 2.45 14.65
CA GLY A 154 9.19 1.82 13.57
C GLY A 154 8.75 2.26 12.18
N ASP A 155 9.11 1.45 11.18
CA ASP A 155 8.86 1.67 9.76
C ASP A 155 7.43 2.08 9.41
N THR A 156 6.43 1.56 10.14
CA THR A 156 5.03 1.92 9.92
C THR A 156 4.82 3.42 10.13
N SER A 157 5.40 4.01 11.18
CA SER A 157 5.29 5.45 11.44
C SER A 157 6.10 6.29 10.45
N ALA A 158 7.28 5.79 10.04
CA ALA A 158 8.12 6.47 9.06
C ALA A 158 7.43 6.57 7.69
N ALA A 159 6.94 5.44 7.17
CA ALA A 159 6.20 5.42 5.92
C ALA A 159 4.87 6.18 6.01
N LEU A 160 4.11 6.04 7.11
CA LEU A 160 2.87 6.79 7.26
C LEU A 160 3.11 8.31 7.22
N ALA A 161 4.10 8.80 7.97
CA ALA A 161 4.44 10.22 8.00
C ALA A 161 4.91 10.74 6.64
N ALA A 162 5.76 10.00 5.93
CA ALA A 162 6.24 10.38 4.60
C ALA A 162 5.11 10.54 3.58
N TYR A 163 4.19 9.58 3.49
CA TYR A 163 3.06 9.65 2.56
C TYR A 163 2.01 10.69 2.99
N ALA A 164 1.76 10.82 4.28
CA ALA A 164 0.85 11.84 4.80
C ALA A 164 1.38 13.25 4.47
N ALA A 165 2.68 13.49 4.65
CA ALA A 165 3.34 14.74 4.26
C ALA A 165 3.22 15.00 2.76
N ALA A 166 3.47 13.99 1.92
CA ALA A 166 3.30 14.09 0.46
C ALA A 166 1.86 14.44 0.05
N ALA A 167 0.86 14.03 0.83
CA ALA A 167 -0.55 14.33 0.60
C ALA A 167 -1.03 15.64 1.24
N GLY A 168 -0.22 16.30 2.07
CA GLY A 168 -0.66 17.41 2.91
C GLY A 168 -1.68 17.01 4.00
N ILE A 169 -1.66 15.75 4.43
CA ILE A 169 -2.54 15.21 5.47
C ILE A 169 -1.77 15.18 6.80
N PRO A 170 -2.32 15.71 7.91
CA PRO A 170 -1.66 15.63 9.21
C PRO A 170 -1.40 14.19 9.65
N ALA A 171 -0.18 13.91 10.12
CA ALA A 171 0.21 12.63 10.72
C ALA A 171 0.44 12.79 12.22
N ILE A 172 -0.08 11.84 13.02
CA ILE A 172 0.06 11.87 14.48
C ILE A 172 0.63 10.55 14.98
N VAL A 173 1.73 10.59 15.72
CA VAL A 173 2.34 9.40 16.32
C VAL A 173 2.15 9.40 17.84
N PHE A 174 1.36 8.46 18.35
CA PHE A 174 1.10 8.30 19.78
C PHE A 174 2.09 7.33 20.43
N LEU A 175 2.89 7.81 21.38
CA LEU A 175 3.93 7.03 22.03
C LEU A 175 3.90 7.20 23.55
N PRO A 176 4.11 6.13 24.34
CA PRO A 176 4.41 6.27 25.76
C PRO A 176 5.70 7.08 25.95
N GLN A 177 5.73 7.97 26.94
CA GLN A 177 6.89 8.85 27.21
C GLN A 177 8.22 8.09 27.28
N ASN A 178 8.22 6.90 27.87
CA ASN A 178 9.41 6.06 28.06
C ASN A 178 9.76 5.19 26.83
N LYS A 179 9.11 5.40 25.69
CA LYS A 179 9.35 4.70 24.42
C LYS A 179 9.81 5.65 23.30
N VAL A 180 10.21 6.86 23.65
CA VAL A 180 10.65 7.88 22.68
C VAL A 180 12.17 7.79 22.50
N SER A 181 12.60 7.51 21.27
CA SER A 181 14.00 7.62 20.84
C SER A 181 14.09 8.49 19.61
N ARG A 182 14.95 9.52 19.65
CA ARG A 182 15.16 10.41 18.49
C ARG A 182 15.64 9.64 17.26
N ALA A 183 16.45 8.60 17.45
CA ALA A 183 16.95 7.78 16.34
C ALA A 183 15.81 6.99 15.66
N GLN A 184 14.88 6.44 16.44
CA GLN A 184 13.74 5.70 15.89
C GLN A 184 12.73 6.62 15.19
N LEU A 185 12.60 7.86 15.68
CA LEU A 185 11.62 8.83 15.19
C LEU A 185 12.18 9.83 14.18
N ILE A 186 13.42 9.66 13.72
CA ILE A 186 14.06 10.63 12.84
C ILE A 186 13.25 10.86 11.56
N GLN A 187 12.71 9.79 10.95
CA GLN A 187 11.91 9.88 9.74
C GLN A 187 10.53 10.52 10.00
N PRO A 188 9.72 10.06 10.98
CA PRO A 188 8.50 10.78 11.34
C PRO A 188 8.73 12.27 11.58
N ILE A 189 9.69 12.63 12.44
CA ILE A 189 9.98 14.03 12.78
C ILE A 189 10.41 14.86 11.55
N ALA A 190 11.22 14.29 10.66
CA ALA A 190 11.69 14.98 9.46
C ALA A 190 10.57 15.20 8.43
N ASN A 191 9.53 14.36 8.44
CA ASN A 191 8.39 14.46 7.54
C ASN A 191 7.24 15.34 8.10
N GLY A 192 7.39 15.92 9.30
CA GLY A 192 6.39 16.76 9.95
C GLY A 192 5.44 16.02 10.87
#